data_AF-A0AAJ7SIP4-F1
#
_entry.id   AF-A0AAJ7SIP4-F1
#
_cell.length_a   1.000
_cell.length_b   1.000
_cell.length_c   1.000
_cell.angle_alpha   90.00
_cell.angle_beta   90.00
_cell.angle_gamma   90.00
#
_symmetry.space_group_name_H-M   'P 1'
#
loop_
_entity.id
_entity.type
_entity.pdbx_description
1 polymer ?
#
loop_
_entity_poly.entity_id
_entity_poly.type
_entity_poly.pdbx_seq_one_letter_code
_entity_poly.pdbx_strand_id
1 'polypeptide(L)'
;MIHTTWSAVDGQAVIPRAVTSPRRDDRDDVADDVDEGAGPPAATSRAGGGAEVELEQLEQFARNFKQRRIKLGHTQGDVGVAMGRIHGNAFSQTTISRFEALNLSYRNMARIRPLLEAWLLNMESPSGCVHRCSLPWRSLRRKRTSLDAAVRAQLEIHFLRNPKPSSHEVLSLSRSLCVERDVVRVWFCNRRQKQKRITVRD
;
A
#
# COMPACT_ATOMS: atom_id res chain seq x y z
N MET A 1 -24.11 49.98 -24.25
CA MET A 1 -24.68 50.07 -22.89
C MET A 1 -25.91 49.19 -22.85
N ILE A 2 -25.81 48.01 -22.24
CA ILE A 2 -26.95 47.22 -21.80
C ILE A 2 -26.59 46.64 -20.44
N HIS A 3 -27.42 46.98 -19.46
CA HIS A 3 -27.33 46.56 -18.06
C HIS A 3 -27.83 45.12 -17.94
N THR A 4 -27.09 44.26 -17.25
CA THR A 4 -27.67 43.04 -16.68
C THR A 4 -27.60 43.15 -15.16
N THR A 5 -28.78 43.34 -14.60
CA THR A 5 -29.09 43.43 -13.18
C THR A 5 -28.84 42.09 -12.48
N TRP A 6 -28.15 42.11 -11.35
CA TRP A 6 -28.09 40.98 -10.42
C TRP A 6 -29.21 41.13 -9.40
N SER A 7 -30.15 40.18 -9.37
CA SER A 7 -31.05 39.96 -8.23
C SER A 7 -30.67 38.64 -7.57
N ALA A 8 -30.17 38.74 -6.34
CA ALA A 8 -30.08 37.63 -5.42
C ALA A 8 -31.47 37.32 -4.87
N VAL A 9 -31.86 36.04 -4.90
CA VAL A 9 -32.99 35.51 -4.15
C VAL A 9 -32.55 34.17 -3.55
N ASP A 10 -32.64 34.10 -2.22
CA ASP A 10 -32.47 32.91 -1.40
C ASP A 10 -33.35 31.76 -1.89
N GLY A 11 -32.81 30.53 -1.88
CA GLY A 11 -33.66 29.35 -2.12
C GLY A 11 -32.89 28.08 -2.43
N GLN A 12 -32.51 27.35 -1.38
CA GLN A 12 -32.43 25.89 -1.31
C GLN A 12 -32.09 25.13 -2.62
N ALA A 13 -30.81 24.77 -2.80
CA ALA A 13 -30.44 23.76 -3.79
C ALA A 13 -30.89 22.37 -3.31
N VAL A 14 -32.08 21.94 -3.75
CA VAL A 14 -32.55 20.55 -3.60
C VAL A 14 -31.83 19.69 -4.64
N ILE A 15 -30.90 18.85 -4.19
CA ILE A 15 -30.24 17.85 -5.03
C ILE A 15 -31.24 16.69 -5.28
N PRO A 16 -31.50 16.28 -6.53
CA PRO A 16 -32.42 15.17 -6.80
C PRO A 16 -31.88 13.83 -6.28
N ARG A 17 -32.76 13.10 -5.57
CA ARG A 17 -32.54 11.76 -5.00
C ARG A 17 -32.24 10.75 -6.12
N ALA A 18 -31.03 10.19 -6.10
CA ALA A 18 -30.70 9.02 -6.90
C ALA A 18 -31.44 7.78 -6.36
N VAL A 19 -32.05 7.06 -7.30
CA VAL A 19 -32.89 5.89 -7.11
C VAL A 19 -32.11 4.74 -6.46
N THR A 20 -32.77 4.04 -5.55
CA THR A 20 -32.32 2.82 -4.91
C THR A 20 -32.29 1.67 -5.92
N SER A 21 -31.24 0.85 -5.89
CA SER A 21 -31.24 -0.49 -6.52
C SER A 21 -30.47 -1.48 -5.66
N PRO A 22 -30.83 -2.78 -5.73
CA PRO A 22 -31.17 -3.54 -4.53
C PRO A 22 -30.06 -4.47 -4.03
N ARG A 23 -30.31 -4.89 -2.79
CA ARG A 23 -29.68 -5.93 -1.97
C ARG A 23 -29.12 -7.13 -2.77
N ARG A 24 -27.95 -7.61 -2.34
CA ARG A 24 -27.58 -9.02 -2.49
C ARG A 24 -27.70 -9.64 -1.11
N ASP A 25 -28.63 -10.59 -1.02
CA ASP A 25 -28.96 -11.40 0.14
C ASP A 25 -27.77 -12.18 0.70
N ASP A 26 -27.86 -12.32 2.02
CA ASP A 26 -27.41 -13.39 2.89
C ASP A 26 -26.97 -14.68 2.19
N ARG A 27 -25.72 -15.07 2.48
CA ARG A 27 -25.34 -16.48 2.58
C ARG A 27 -24.61 -16.66 3.91
N ASP A 28 -25.35 -17.24 4.84
CA ASP A 28 -24.82 -18.03 5.94
C ASP A 28 -23.98 -19.18 5.35
N ASP A 29 -22.73 -19.28 5.77
CA ASP A 29 -21.96 -20.52 5.64
C ASP A 29 -21.50 -20.92 7.06
N VAL A 30 -22.22 -21.90 7.57
CA VAL A 30 -21.94 -22.70 8.76
C VAL A 30 -20.66 -23.50 8.54
N ALA A 31 -19.94 -23.69 9.64
CA ALA A 31 -18.74 -24.50 9.76
C ALA A 31 -18.95 -25.96 9.31
N ASP A 32 -17.92 -26.55 8.71
CA ASP A 32 -17.67 -27.98 8.84
C ASP A 32 -16.17 -28.20 9.09
N ASP A 33 -15.91 -29.02 10.10
CA ASP A 33 -14.64 -29.40 10.69
C ASP A 33 -14.29 -30.76 10.08
N VAL A 34 -13.18 -30.86 9.34
CA VAL A 34 -12.58 -32.15 9.01
C VAL A 34 -11.07 -32.08 9.23
N ASP A 35 -10.71 -32.55 10.42
CA ASP A 35 -9.44 -33.13 10.80
C ASP A 35 -9.13 -34.35 9.90
N GLU A 36 -8.05 -34.29 9.11
CA GLU A 36 -7.35 -35.50 8.67
C GLU A 36 -5.84 -35.23 8.62
N GLY A 37 -5.11 -36.08 9.36
CA GLY A 37 -3.69 -35.96 9.65
C GLY A 37 -2.78 -36.04 8.41
N ALA A 38 -1.83 -35.11 8.36
CA ALA A 38 -0.62 -35.26 7.55
C ALA A 38 0.53 -35.70 8.45
N GLY A 39 0.95 -36.96 8.30
CA GLY A 39 2.23 -37.46 8.82
C GLY A 39 3.43 -36.67 8.28
N PRO A 40 4.62 -36.85 8.86
CA PRO A 40 5.76 -36.00 8.55
C PRO A 40 6.22 -36.25 7.11
N PRO A 41 6.46 -35.22 6.27
CA PRO A 41 7.19 -35.44 5.05
C PRO A 41 8.64 -35.75 5.42
N ALA A 42 9.02 -37.01 5.15
CA ALA A 42 10.40 -37.45 5.08
C ALA A 42 11.24 -36.44 4.29
N ALA A 43 12.46 -36.24 4.79
CA ALA A 43 13.48 -35.35 4.25
C ALA A 43 13.54 -35.37 2.71
N THR A 44 12.98 -34.35 2.08
CA THR A 44 13.29 -34.00 0.69
C THR A 44 14.43 -33.01 0.70
N SER A 45 15.63 -33.54 0.79
CA SER A 45 16.87 -32.84 0.47
C SER A 45 16.99 -32.72 -1.05
N ARG A 46 16.48 -31.63 -1.65
CA ARG A 46 16.95 -31.04 -2.94
C ARG A 46 15.97 -29.99 -3.49
N ALA A 47 16.11 -28.75 -3.03
CA ALA A 47 15.69 -27.53 -3.76
C ALA A 47 16.37 -26.24 -3.23
N GLY A 48 17.51 -26.35 -2.54
CA GLY A 48 18.16 -25.20 -1.88
C GLY A 48 18.89 -24.24 -2.84
N GLY A 49 19.41 -24.72 -3.97
CA GLY A 49 20.32 -23.94 -4.81
C GLY A 49 19.68 -22.84 -5.66
N GLY A 50 18.41 -22.99 -6.05
CA GLY A 50 17.75 -22.00 -6.92
C GLY A 50 17.38 -20.70 -6.20
N ALA A 51 16.84 -20.82 -4.99
CA ALA A 51 16.42 -19.68 -4.18
C ALA A 51 17.63 -18.90 -3.60
N GLU A 52 18.72 -19.60 -3.31
CA GLU A 52 19.98 -18.99 -2.85
C GLU A 52 20.61 -18.13 -3.96
N VAL A 53 20.67 -18.66 -5.18
CA VAL A 53 21.17 -17.94 -6.36
C VAL A 53 20.31 -16.71 -6.69
N GLU A 54 18.98 -16.81 -6.58
CA GLU A 54 18.11 -15.64 -6.80
C GLU A 54 18.29 -14.56 -5.73
N LEU A 55 18.52 -14.94 -4.47
CA LEU A 55 18.79 -13.99 -3.39
C LEU A 55 20.12 -13.27 -3.63
N GLU A 56 21.18 -14.01 -3.98
CA GLU A 56 22.49 -13.44 -4.33
C GLU A 56 22.41 -12.46 -5.52
N GLN A 57 21.65 -12.82 -6.57
CA GLN A 57 21.42 -11.93 -7.70
C GLN A 57 20.71 -10.63 -7.29
N LEU A 58 19.78 -10.71 -6.34
CA LEU A 58 19.04 -9.57 -5.83
C LEU A 58 19.93 -8.67 -4.95
N GLU A 59 20.83 -9.26 -4.16
CA GLU A 59 21.84 -8.51 -3.42
C GLU A 59 22.78 -7.76 -4.35
N GLN A 60 23.30 -8.46 -5.36
CA GLN A 60 24.22 -7.89 -6.33
C GLN A 60 23.56 -6.73 -7.08
N PHE A 61 22.30 -6.90 -7.47
CA PHE A 61 21.52 -5.83 -8.08
C PHE A 61 21.35 -4.64 -7.14
N ALA A 62 20.97 -4.83 -5.88
CA ALA A 62 20.77 -3.73 -4.94
C ALA A 62 22.05 -2.90 -4.74
N ARG A 63 23.20 -3.57 -4.64
CA ARG A 63 24.51 -2.91 -4.53
C ARG A 63 24.87 -2.15 -5.81
N ASN A 64 24.71 -2.78 -6.97
CA ASN A 64 24.99 -2.16 -8.27
C ASN A 64 24.08 -0.96 -8.55
N PHE A 65 22.78 -1.11 -8.29
CA PHE A 65 21.79 -0.05 -8.42
C PHE A 65 22.17 1.17 -7.57
N LYS A 66 22.53 0.96 -6.30
CA LYS A 66 22.98 2.04 -5.40
C LYS A 66 24.20 2.78 -5.95
N GLN A 67 25.20 2.03 -6.43
CA GLN A 67 26.41 2.61 -7.01
C GLN A 67 26.11 3.46 -8.25
N ARG A 68 25.35 2.91 -9.21
CA ARG A 68 24.99 3.61 -10.44
C ARG A 68 24.11 4.83 -10.18
N ARG A 69 23.12 4.73 -9.28
CA ARG A 69 22.31 5.88 -8.84
C ARG A 69 23.18 7.03 -8.34
N ILE A 70 24.13 6.73 -7.44
CA ILE A 70 25.05 7.74 -6.87
C ILE A 70 25.95 8.30 -7.97
N LYS A 71 26.47 7.44 -8.87
CA LYS A 71 27.31 7.85 -10.01
C LYS A 71 26.58 8.80 -10.96
N LEU A 72 25.28 8.59 -11.17
CA LEU A 72 24.42 9.47 -11.97
C LEU A 72 23.92 10.71 -11.20
N GLY A 73 24.28 10.86 -9.91
CA GLY A 73 23.93 12.03 -9.10
C GLY A 73 22.48 12.08 -8.61
N HIS A 74 21.72 10.98 -8.68
CA HIS A 74 20.33 10.96 -8.23
C HIS A 74 20.20 10.67 -6.74
N THR A 75 19.34 11.39 -6.03
CA THR A 75 18.94 11.03 -4.67
C THR A 75 17.91 9.89 -4.68
N GLN A 76 17.73 9.21 -3.55
CA GLN A 76 16.68 8.20 -3.39
C GLN A 76 15.27 8.79 -3.58
N GLY A 77 15.07 10.07 -3.24
CA GLY A 77 13.83 10.80 -3.49
C GLY A 77 13.59 11.02 -4.98
N ASP A 78 14.63 11.42 -5.72
CA ASP A 78 14.54 11.67 -7.17
C ASP A 78 14.18 10.41 -7.93
N VAL A 79 14.78 9.27 -7.58
CA VAL A 79 14.42 7.96 -8.12
C VAL A 79 12.94 7.68 -7.86
N GLY A 80 12.48 7.86 -6.62
CA GLY A 80 11.09 7.58 -6.25
C GLY A 80 10.07 8.41 -7.04
N VAL A 81 10.38 9.68 -7.30
CA VAL A 81 9.57 10.58 -8.12
C VAL A 81 9.63 10.19 -9.60
N ALA A 82 10.82 9.93 -10.14
CA ALA A 82 11.01 9.53 -11.53
C ALA A 82 10.29 8.21 -11.85
N MET A 83 10.37 7.24 -10.94
CA MET A 83 9.62 5.98 -11.02
C MET A 83 8.11 6.18 -11.08
N GLY A 84 7.59 7.16 -10.33
CA GLY A 84 6.18 7.54 -10.38
C GLY A 84 5.73 8.06 -11.75
N ARG A 85 6.64 8.69 -12.51
CA ARG A 85 6.38 9.17 -13.87
C ARG A 85 6.33 8.03 -14.89
N ILE A 86 7.14 6.99 -14.71
CA ILE A 86 7.26 5.87 -15.65
C ILE A 86 6.21 4.79 -15.38
N HIS A 87 5.92 4.50 -14.12
CA HIS A 87 5.09 3.34 -13.72
C HIS A 87 3.77 3.70 -13.04
N GLY A 88 3.43 5.00 -12.94
CA GLY A 88 2.16 5.47 -12.37
C GLY A 88 2.03 5.34 -10.84
N ASN A 89 3.08 4.85 -10.14
CA ASN A 89 3.12 4.74 -8.69
C ASN A 89 4.47 5.21 -8.15
N ALA A 90 4.48 6.35 -7.45
CA ALA A 90 5.70 6.91 -6.87
C ALA A 90 6.17 6.10 -5.66
N PHE A 91 7.43 5.72 -5.67
CA PHE A 91 8.09 5.19 -4.48
C PHE A 91 8.47 6.33 -3.53
N SER A 92 8.41 6.08 -2.22
CA SER A 92 9.00 7.01 -1.26
C SER A 92 10.50 6.78 -1.18
N GLN A 93 11.24 7.82 -0.78
CA GLN A 93 12.66 7.70 -0.43
C GLN A 93 12.92 6.49 0.49
N THR A 94 12.06 6.28 1.49
CA THR A 94 12.13 5.14 2.39
C THR A 94 12.02 3.78 1.69
N THR A 95 11.25 3.67 0.60
CA THR A 95 11.16 2.43 -0.18
C THR A 95 12.47 2.14 -0.89
N ILE A 96 13.07 3.15 -1.54
CA ILE A 96 14.37 3.00 -2.22
C ILE A 96 15.47 2.68 -1.19
N SER A 97 15.49 3.38 -0.06
CA SER A 97 16.45 3.11 1.02
C SER A 97 16.34 1.68 1.56
N ARG A 98 15.12 1.17 1.79
CA ARG A 98 14.92 -0.21 2.27
C ARG A 98 15.28 -1.26 1.22
N PHE A 99 15.09 -0.96 -0.06
CA PHE A 99 15.54 -1.82 -1.15
C PHE A 99 17.07 -1.90 -1.20
N GLU A 100 17.77 -0.76 -1.18
CA GLU A 100 19.25 -0.70 -1.16
C GLU A 100 19.87 -1.39 0.06
N ALA A 101 19.17 -1.39 1.20
CA ALA A 101 19.61 -2.03 2.44
C ALA A 101 19.12 -3.48 2.60
N LEU A 102 18.51 -4.08 1.57
CA LEU A 102 17.94 -5.44 1.61
C LEU A 102 16.93 -5.65 2.76
N ASN A 103 16.30 -4.57 3.22
CA ASN A 103 15.39 -4.56 4.37
C ASN A 103 13.91 -4.57 3.92
N LEU A 104 13.60 -5.51 3.02
CA LEU A 104 12.28 -5.80 2.48
C LEU A 104 12.13 -7.32 2.37
N SER A 105 10.88 -7.82 2.33
CA SER A 105 10.67 -9.24 2.04
C SER A 105 11.12 -9.57 0.62
N TYR A 106 11.60 -10.81 0.40
CA TYR A 106 12.02 -11.29 -0.91
C TYR A 106 10.96 -11.00 -2.00
N ARG A 107 9.69 -11.35 -1.75
CA ARG A 107 8.58 -11.08 -2.67
C ARG A 107 8.42 -9.60 -3.02
N ASN A 108 8.65 -8.70 -2.07
CA ASN A 108 8.61 -7.26 -2.32
C ASN A 108 9.82 -6.80 -3.14
N MET A 109 11.00 -7.30 -2.82
CA MET A 109 12.22 -7.00 -3.58
C MET A 109 12.14 -7.49 -5.02
N ALA A 110 11.72 -8.74 -5.23
CA ALA A 110 11.51 -9.33 -6.56
C ALA A 110 10.50 -8.54 -7.40
N ARG A 111 9.47 -7.95 -6.77
CA ARG A 111 8.51 -7.07 -7.47
C ARG A 111 9.12 -5.71 -7.84
N ILE A 112 9.97 -5.14 -6.97
CA ILE A 112 10.54 -3.80 -7.16
C ILE A 112 11.73 -3.83 -8.14
N ARG A 113 12.52 -4.91 -8.12
CA ARG A 113 13.71 -5.09 -8.97
C ARG A 113 13.46 -4.74 -10.45
N PRO A 114 12.53 -5.36 -11.18
CA PRO A 114 12.37 -5.11 -12.62
C PRO A 114 11.99 -3.65 -12.92
N LEU A 115 11.31 -2.98 -11.98
CA LEU A 115 10.95 -1.57 -12.11
C LEU A 115 12.20 -0.68 -12.01
N LEU A 116 13.06 -0.93 -11.02
CA LEU A 116 14.31 -0.18 -10.85
C LEU A 116 15.33 -0.47 -11.95
N GLU A 117 15.35 -1.70 -12.47
CA GLU A 117 16.20 -2.12 -13.59
C GLU A 117 15.82 -1.39 -14.88
N ALA A 118 14.52 -1.33 -15.19
CA ALA A 118 14.01 -0.57 -16.34
C ALA A 118 14.34 0.93 -16.23
N TRP A 119 14.23 1.51 -15.02
CA TRP A 119 14.62 2.91 -14.80
C TRP A 119 16.11 3.14 -15.02
N LEU A 120 16.96 2.25 -14.49
CA LEU A 120 18.40 2.36 -14.62
C LEU A 120 18.84 2.31 -16.10
N LEU A 121 18.26 1.39 -16.87
CA LEU A 121 18.51 1.26 -18.30
C LEU A 121 18.13 2.52 -19.08
N ASN A 122 16.99 3.14 -18.72
CA ASN A 122 16.53 4.39 -19.34
C ASN A 122 17.46 5.58 -19.04
N MET A 123 18.14 5.58 -17.90
CA MET A 123 19.08 6.64 -17.52
C MET A 123 20.49 6.44 -18.09
N GLU A 124 20.89 5.20 -18.34
CA GLU A 124 22.21 4.86 -18.91
C GLU A 124 22.24 4.88 -20.45
N SER A 125 21.08 4.97 -21.11
CA SER A 125 21.00 5.03 -22.57
C SER A 125 21.56 6.36 -23.12
N PRO A 126 22.55 6.32 -24.04
CA PRO A 126 23.15 7.52 -24.63
C PRO A 126 22.19 8.29 -25.55
N SER A 127 21.08 7.67 -25.96
CA SER A 127 19.93 8.31 -26.60
C SER A 127 19.10 9.03 -25.54
N GLY A 128 19.70 10.04 -24.90
CA GLY A 128 19.16 10.72 -23.75
C GLY A 128 17.73 11.22 -23.99
N CYS A 129 16.76 10.59 -23.34
CA CYS A 129 15.47 11.25 -23.12
C CYS A 129 15.64 12.24 -21.96
N VAL A 130 16.34 13.35 -22.26
CA VAL A 130 16.39 14.56 -21.44
C VAL A 130 15.01 15.25 -21.40
N HIS A 131 13.97 14.68 -22.05
CA HIS A 131 12.72 15.37 -22.32
C HIS A 131 11.45 14.59 -21.92
N ARG A 132 11.35 14.15 -20.66
CA ARG A 132 10.03 13.97 -20.00
C ARG A 132 9.98 14.45 -18.54
N CYS A 133 10.88 15.36 -18.17
CA CYS A 133 10.89 15.98 -16.83
C CYS A 133 10.11 17.30 -16.73
N SER A 134 9.53 17.80 -17.84
CA SER A 134 8.89 19.13 -17.88
C SER A 134 7.37 19.14 -17.62
N LEU A 135 6.69 18.00 -17.53
CA LEU A 135 5.26 18.03 -17.21
C LEU A 135 5.06 18.29 -15.70
N PRO A 136 4.36 19.35 -15.29
CA PRO A 136 4.01 19.59 -13.89
C PRO A 136 2.90 18.61 -13.50
N TRP A 137 3.26 17.34 -13.31
CA TRP A 137 2.34 16.34 -12.77
C TRP A 137 2.42 16.35 -11.26
N ARG A 138 1.32 16.76 -10.62
CA ARG A 138 1.07 16.54 -9.19
C ARG A 138 0.89 15.03 -8.96
N SER A 139 2.01 14.31 -8.81
CA SER A 139 2.02 12.91 -8.38
C SER A 139 1.59 12.83 -6.91
N LEU A 140 0.28 12.90 -6.67
CA LEU A 140 -0.25 12.73 -5.33
C LEU A 140 -0.32 11.24 -5.03
N ARG A 141 0.81 10.68 -4.60
CA ARG A 141 0.86 9.43 -3.83
C ARG A 141 -0.24 9.49 -2.78
N ARG A 142 -1.05 8.43 -2.63
CA ARG A 142 -2.08 8.37 -1.58
C ARG A 142 -1.42 8.74 -0.25
N LYS A 143 -1.82 9.88 0.33
CA LYS A 143 -1.32 10.33 1.62
C LYS A 143 -1.74 9.26 2.63
N ARG A 144 -0.81 8.86 3.50
CA ARG A 144 -1.13 7.95 4.60
C ARG A 144 -2.14 8.66 5.51
N THR A 145 -3.26 8.02 5.82
CA THR A 145 -4.19 8.53 6.82
C THR A 145 -3.52 8.47 8.19
N SER A 146 -3.16 9.63 8.73
CA SER A 146 -2.72 9.77 10.12
C SER A 146 -3.97 9.82 11.00
N LEU A 147 -4.21 8.74 11.74
CA LEU A 147 -5.23 8.76 12.79
C LEU A 147 -4.80 9.69 13.92
N ASP A 148 -5.75 10.26 14.65
CA ASP A 148 -5.46 11.00 15.87
C ASP A 148 -5.17 10.05 17.04
N ALA A 149 -4.45 10.50 18.07
CA ALA A 149 -4.12 9.70 19.24
C ALA A 149 -5.39 9.25 19.99
N ALA A 150 -6.37 10.13 20.15
CA ALA A 150 -7.66 9.81 20.78
C ALA A 150 -8.43 8.73 20.01
N VAL A 151 -8.47 8.84 18.68
CA VAL A 151 -9.11 7.84 17.81
C VAL A 151 -8.42 6.47 17.92
N ARG A 152 -7.08 6.45 17.96
CA ARG A 152 -6.32 5.20 18.17
C ARG A 152 -6.65 4.56 19.52
N ALA A 153 -6.73 5.35 20.59
CA ALA A 153 -7.05 4.85 21.93
C ALA A 153 -8.45 4.21 21.98
N GLN A 154 -9.45 4.87 21.37
CA GLN A 154 -10.80 4.31 21.27
C GLN A 154 -10.85 3.01 20.47
N LEU A 155 -10.16 2.95 19.33
CA LEU A 155 -10.05 1.73 18.54
C LEU A 155 -9.39 0.59 19.32
N GLU A 156 -8.39 0.90 20.16
CA GLU A 156 -7.74 -0.08 21.04
C GLU A 156 -8.69 -0.64 22.11
N ILE A 157 -9.50 0.22 22.76
CA ILE A 157 -10.51 -0.21 23.73
C ILE A 157 -11.52 -1.17 23.08
N HIS A 158 -12.00 -0.84 21.88
CA HIS A 158 -12.90 -1.71 21.12
C HIS A 158 -12.22 -3.01 20.70
N PHE A 159 -10.94 -2.96 20.32
CA PHE A 159 -10.17 -4.14 19.94
C PHE A 159 -10.01 -5.15 21.06
N LEU A 160 -9.80 -4.70 22.31
CA LEU A 160 -9.72 -5.58 23.47
C LEU A 160 -11.04 -6.30 23.77
N ARG A 161 -12.18 -5.69 23.43
CA ARG A 161 -13.52 -6.29 23.58
C ARG A 161 -13.86 -7.23 22.43
N ASN A 162 -13.61 -6.80 21.20
CA ASN A 162 -13.88 -7.58 19.99
C ASN A 162 -12.76 -7.35 18.95
N PRO A 163 -11.80 -8.28 18.80
CA PRO A 163 -10.69 -8.14 17.85
C PRO A 163 -11.09 -8.42 16.39
N LYS A 164 -12.28 -8.99 16.15
CA LYS A 164 -12.83 -9.30 14.82
C LYS A 164 -14.25 -8.68 14.70
N PRO A 165 -14.36 -7.34 14.66
CA PRO A 165 -15.65 -6.70 14.47
C PRO A 165 -16.25 -7.09 13.12
N SER A 166 -17.57 -7.30 13.12
CA SER A 166 -18.39 -7.49 11.94
C SER A 166 -18.40 -6.26 11.03
N SER A 167 -18.83 -6.41 9.79
CA SER A 167 -18.99 -5.29 8.84
C SER A 167 -19.90 -4.19 9.38
N HIS A 168 -20.95 -4.55 10.12
CA HIS A 168 -21.88 -3.60 10.73
C HIS A 168 -21.23 -2.82 11.88
N GLU A 169 -20.45 -3.50 12.74
CA GLU A 169 -19.71 -2.85 13.82
C GLU A 169 -18.63 -1.91 13.29
N VAL A 170 -17.91 -2.32 12.23
CA VAL A 170 -16.93 -1.44 11.56
C VAL A 170 -17.60 -0.19 11.01
N LEU A 171 -18.80 -0.31 10.42
CA LEU A 171 -19.57 0.84 9.95
C LEU A 171 -20.01 1.73 11.13
N SER A 172 -20.49 1.16 12.24
CA SER A 172 -20.87 1.91 13.44
C SER A 172 -19.69 2.70 14.01
N LEU A 173 -18.52 2.07 14.16
CA LEU A 173 -17.27 2.70 14.62
C LEU A 173 -16.80 3.81 13.69
N SER A 174 -16.93 3.60 12.37
CA SER A 174 -16.55 4.61 11.38
C SER A 174 -17.37 5.89 11.53
N ARG A 175 -18.67 5.74 11.83
CA ARG A 175 -19.58 6.87 12.06
C ARG A 175 -19.30 7.57 13.39
N SER A 176 -19.12 6.82 14.49
CA SER A 176 -18.90 7.41 15.82
C SER A 176 -17.55 8.11 15.95
N LEU A 177 -16.51 7.60 15.29
CA LEU A 177 -15.17 8.18 15.30
C LEU A 177 -14.93 9.19 14.17
N CYS A 178 -15.90 9.37 13.27
CA CYS A 178 -15.79 10.20 12.06
C CYS A 178 -14.55 9.84 11.21
N VAL A 179 -14.28 8.53 11.04
CA VAL A 179 -13.17 8.00 10.25
C VAL A 179 -13.72 7.13 9.12
N GLU A 180 -13.07 7.13 7.96
CA GLU A 180 -13.47 6.26 6.84
C GLU A 180 -13.54 4.78 7.25
N ARG A 181 -14.60 4.11 6.80
CA ARG A 181 -14.86 2.68 7.05
C ARG A 181 -13.64 1.81 6.70
N ASP A 182 -12.98 2.09 5.58
CA ASP A 182 -11.80 1.33 5.16
C ASP A 182 -10.59 1.55 6.05
N VAL A 183 -10.42 2.75 6.61
CA VAL A 183 -9.34 3.04 7.56
C VAL A 183 -9.55 2.25 8.85
N VAL A 184 -10.78 2.20 9.37
CA VAL A 184 -11.13 1.39 10.55
C VAL A 184 -10.89 -0.10 10.26
N ARG A 185 -11.39 -0.62 9.13
CA ARG A 185 -11.19 -2.02 8.72
C ARG A 185 -9.70 -2.38 8.63
N VAL A 186 -8.90 -1.56 7.93
CA VAL A 186 -7.46 -1.77 7.75
C VAL A 186 -6.73 -1.66 9.09
N TRP A 187 -7.17 -0.77 9.99
CA TRP A 187 -6.60 -0.66 11.33
C TRP A 187 -6.77 -1.96 12.12
N PHE A 188 -7.97 -2.55 12.17
CA PHE A 188 -8.21 -3.82 12.86
C PHE A 188 -7.39 -4.97 12.25
N CYS A 189 -7.28 -5.03 10.93
CA CYS A 189 -6.41 -6.00 10.25
C CYS A 189 -4.95 -5.86 10.67
N ASN A 190 -4.41 -4.65 10.63
CA ASN A 190 -3.03 -4.37 11.02
C ASN A 190 -2.79 -4.62 12.51
N ARG A 191 -3.77 -4.30 13.37
CA ARG A 191 -3.69 -4.49 14.82
C ARG A 191 -3.66 -5.97 15.20
N ARG A 192 -4.48 -6.81 14.55
CA ARG A 192 -4.42 -8.29 14.71
C ARG A 192 -3.09 -8.86 14.25
N GLN A 193 -2.57 -8.39 13.11
CA GLN A 193 -1.25 -8.82 12.62
C GLN A 193 -0.16 -8.45 13.62
N LYS A 194 -0.21 -7.25 14.21
CA LYS A 194 0.75 -6.82 15.24
C LYS A 194 0.68 -7.73 16.48
N GLN A 195 -0.51 -8.08 16.97
CA GLN A 195 -0.67 -8.98 18.11
C GLN A 195 -0.01 -10.34 17.85
N LYS A 196 -0.30 -10.96 16.70
CA LYS A 196 0.30 -12.25 16.32
C LYS A 196 1.84 -12.20 16.26
N ARG A 197 2.43 -11.06 15.93
CA ARG A 197 3.91 -10.91 15.87
C ARG A 197 4.56 -10.75 17.25
N ILE A 198 3.80 -10.31 18.24
CA ILE A 198 4.27 -10.17 19.62
C ILE A 198 4.15 -11.51 20.31
N THR A 199 2.99 -12.17 20.22
CA THR A 199 2.71 -13.46 20.88
C THR A 199 3.56 -14.64 20.38
N VAL A 200 4.26 -14.52 19.26
CA VAL A 200 5.17 -15.55 18.71
C VAL A 200 6.62 -15.36 19.18
N ARG A 201 6.91 -14.25 19.87
CA ARG A 201 8.26 -13.92 20.36
C ARG A 201 8.46 -14.19 21.85
N ASP A 202 7.38 -14.55 22.55
CA ASP A 202 7.37 -15.01 23.94
C ASP A 202 7.24 -16.54 23.95
#